data_AF-A0A6V8LEU8-F1
#
_entry.id   AF-A0A6V8LEU8-F1
#
_cell.length_a   1.000
_cell.length_b   1.000
_cell.length_c   1.000
_cell.angle_alpha   90.00
_cell.angle_beta   90.00
_cell.angle_gamma   90.00
#
_symmetry.space_group_name_H-M   'P 1'
#
loop_
_entity.id
_entity.type
_entity.pdbx_description
1 polymer ?
#
loop_
_entity_poly.entity_id
_entity_poly.type
_entity_poly.pdbx_seq_one_letter_code
_entity_poly.pdbx_strand_id
1 'polypeptide(L)'
;MRLANPTIAGFYPDPSVVRVGDDYYLACSTFEYLPGIPVFHSRDLVSWTRVGHVVGRPEQLAVGQVPTGGGAWAPTIRHHDGLFWVAVTDALGRGTLLFTAPDPAGPWSDGAVVEGVDGIDPDLAWDADGTCYLTYSALRLSGDNMGAHDGIEQVRIDPYAAKALEEPRSMWSGTGLMFPEAPHLYQRDGWWYLMIAEGGTERGHAVSIARGRRPDGPFEGRRPTRSCPPGARAGPSRTPATATWCPLRTVSGRWCCWACAPWG
;
A
#
# COMPACT_ATOMS: atom_id res chain seq x y z
N MET A 1 26.35 3.03 10.46
CA MET A 1 25.41 2.56 11.51
C MET A 1 24.64 1.38 10.92
N ARG A 2 24.56 0.24 11.63
CA ARG A 2 23.78 -0.93 11.20
C ARG A 2 22.34 -0.72 11.66
N LEU A 3 21.39 -0.67 10.73
CA LEU A 3 19.97 -0.56 11.06
C LEU A 3 19.54 -1.86 11.74
N ALA A 4 18.89 -1.75 12.90
CA ALA A 4 18.28 -2.88 13.58
C ALA A 4 16.85 -3.02 13.06
N ASN A 5 16.56 -4.16 12.43
CA ASN A 5 15.20 -4.51 12.00
C ASN A 5 14.59 -5.49 13.00
N PRO A 6 13.29 -5.39 13.31
CA PRO A 6 12.36 -4.35 12.82
C PRO A 6 12.59 -3.00 13.51
N THR A 7 12.47 -1.91 12.76
CA THR A 7 12.56 -0.52 13.27
C THR A 7 11.30 -0.10 14.02
N ILE A 8 10.15 -0.72 13.72
CA ILE A 8 8.91 -0.64 14.48
C ILE A 8 8.53 -2.07 14.87
N ALA A 9 8.66 -2.42 16.15
CA ALA A 9 8.36 -3.76 16.64
C ALA A 9 6.90 -3.90 17.08
N GLY A 10 6.31 -5.09 16.93
CA GLY A 10 4.93 -5.37 17.30
C GLY A 10 3.99 -5.41 16.10
N PHE A 11 2.69 -5.16 16.35
CA PHE A 11 1.62 -5.40 15.37
C PHE A 11 1.46 -4.21 14.44
N TYR A 12 2.39 -4.13 13.49
CA TYR A 12 2.46 -3.06 12.50
C TYR A 12 2.66 -3.60 11.08
N PRO A 13 1.74 -4.44 10.57
CA PRO A 13 1.81 -4.96 9.20
C PRO A 13 1.61 -3.86 8.15
N ASP A 14 1.94 -4.21 6.91
CA ASP A 14 1.66 -3.45 5.69
C ASP A 14 2.09 -1.97 5.74
N PRO A 15 3.39 -1.69 5.96
CA PRO A 15 3.87 -0.33 6.13
C PRO A 15 3.82 0.45 4.81
N SER A 16 3.02 1.51 4.78
CA SER A 16 3.07 2.53 3.72
C SER A 16 3.75 3.78 4.25
N VAL A 17 4.69 4.31 3.49
CA VAL A 17 5.50 5.47 3.90
C VAL A 17 5.42 6.61 2.89
N VAL A 18 5.31 7.84 3.38
CA VAL A 18 5.37 9.06 2.59
C VAL A 18 6.41 10.01 3.19
N ARG A 19 7.02 10.84 2.33
CA ARG A 19 7.92 11.93 2.72
C ARG A 19 7.26 13.26 2.43
N VAL A 20 7.33 14.17 3.39
CA VAL A 20 6.89 15.58 3.24
C VAL A 20 8.00 16.48 3.76
N GLY A 21 8.65 17.22 2.86
CA GLY A 21 9.84 18.00 3.22
C GLY A 21 10.97 17.11 3.73
N ASP A 22 11.37 17.28 4.98
CA ASP A 22 12.40 16.48 5.66
C ASP A 22 11.83 15.44 6.63
N ASP A 23 10.51 15.32 6.68
CA ASP A 23 9.78 14.45 7.59
C ASP A 23 9.23 13.22 6.85
N TYR A 24 9.20 12.09 7.55
CA TYR A 24 8.68 10.80 7.07
C TYR A 24 7.50 10.38 7.91
N TYR A 25 6.46 9.88 7.25
CA TYR A 25 5.26 9.37 7.90
C TYR A 25 4.95 7.97 7.42
N LEU A 26 4.59 7.07 8.34
CA LEU A 26 4.32 5.68 8.05
C LEU A 26 2.98 5.27 8.65
N ALA A 27 2.13 4.61 7.86
CA ALA A 27 0.86 4.04 8.27
C ALA A 27 0.90 2.51 8.16
N CYS A 28 0.23 1.82 9.08
CA CYS A 28 0.14 0.36 9.13
C CYS A 28 -1.32 -0.09 9.23
N SER A 29 -1.61 -1.29 8.74
CA SER A 29 -2.92 -1.92 8.89
C SER A 29 -3.20 -2.26 10.36
N THR A 30 -4.49 -2.30 10.72
CA THR A 30 -4.95 -2.61 12.08
C THR A 30 -6.09 -3.61 12.12
N PHE A 31 -6.61 -4.05 10.97
CA PHE A 31 -7.73 -4.98 10.91
C PHE A 31 -8.90 -4.46 11.76
N GLU A 32 -9.49 -5.29 12.62
CA GLU A 32 -10.62 -4.94 13.48
C GLU A 32 -10.28 -4.06 14.70
N TYR A 33 -9.02 -3.68 14.90
CA TYR A 33 -8.60 -2.95 16.11
C TYR A 33 -8.82 -1.44 16.02
N LEU A 34 -9.31 -0.85 17.13
CA LEU A 34 -9.41 0.59 17.35
C LEU A 34 -8.59 1.05 18.57
N PRO A 35 -8.01 2.26 18.57
CA PRO A 35 -7.94 3.20 17.45
C PRO A 35 -7.12 2.62 16.28
N GLY A 36 -7.62 2.80 15.06
CA GLY A 36 -7.15 2.13 13.85
C GLY A 36 -6.16 2.95 13.03
N ILE A 37 -5.36 2.27 12.22
CA ILE A 37 -4.35 2.83 11.30
C ILE A 37 -3.43 3.84 12.02
N PRO A 38 -2.48 3.37 12.85
CA PRO A 38 -1.52 4.25 13.52
C PRO A 38 -0.64 4.96 12.50
N VAL A 39 -0.35 6.22 12.77
CA VAL A 39 0.59 7.03 11.99
C VAL A 39 1.84 7.26 12.83
N PHE A 40 2.99 6.92 12.26
CA PHE A 40 4.31 7.14 12.84
C PHE A 40 5.04 8.25 12.11
N HIS A 41 5.89 8.98 12.82
CA HIS A 41 6.76 10.02 12.30
C HIS A 41 8.23 9.69 12.54
N SER A 42 9.08 10.04 11.58
CA SER A 42 10.54 9.96 11.68
C SER A 42 11.21 11.05 10.86
N ARG A 43 12.47 11.36 11.19
CA ARG A 43 13.38 12.19 10.38
C ARG A 43 14.62 11.44 9.88
N ASP A 44 14.85 10.24 10.42
CA ASP A 44 16.05 9.43 10.14
C ASP A 44 15.71 8.06 9.55
N LEU A 45 14.42 7.72 9.45
CA LEU A 45 13.89 6.39 9.06
C LEU A 45 14.28 5.27 10.03
N VAL A 46 14.85 5.59 11.19
CA VAL A 46 15.31 4.64 12.21
C VAL A 46 14.45 4.75 13.46
N SER A 47 14.32 5.96 13.98
CA SER A 47 13.58 6.28 15.18
C SER A 47 12.18 6.72 14.79
N TRP A 48 11.17 6.00 15.26
CA TRP A 48 9.78 6.26 14.93
C TRP A 48 8.98 6.60 16.18
N THR A 49 8.20 7.67 16.11
CA THR A 49 7.27 8.08 17.17
C THR A 49 5.86 8.01 16.62
N ARG A 50 4.94 7.31 17.29
CA ARG A 50 3.52 7.34 16.92
C ARG A 50 2.96 8.73 17.20
N VAL A 51 2.42 9.38 16.18
CA VAL A 51 1.87 10.75 16.26
C VAL A 51 0.34 10.77 16.32
N GLY A 52 -0.33 9.72 15.85
CA GLY A 52 -1.78 9.66 15.85
C GLY A 52 -2.34 8.37 15.27
N HIS A 53 -3.64 8.39 15.00
CA HIS A 53 -4.40 7.33 14.36
C HIS A 53 -5.34 7.97 13.33
N VAL A 54 -5.47 7.37 12.15
CA VAL A 54 -6.43 7.84 11.13
C VAL A 54 -7.86 7.61 11.60
N VAL A 55 -8.09 6.47 12.25
CA VAL A 55 -9.41 6.04 12.70
C VAL A 55 -9.48 6.11 14.21
N GLY A 56 -10.22 7.08 14.73
CA GLY A 56 -10.45 7.26 16.15
C GLY A 56 -11.80 6.74 16.62
N ARG A 57 -12.76 6.57 15.71
CA ARG A 57 -14.17 6.32 16.06
C ARG A 57 -14.75 5.10 15.35
N PRO A 58 -15.63 4.31 16.00
CA PRO A 58 -16.17 3.08 15.43
C PRO A 58 -17.04 3.23 14.19
N GLU A 59 -17.50 4.42 13.83
CA GLU A 59 -18.29 4.65 12.62
C GLU A 59 -17.44 4.90 11.37
N GLN A 60 -16.15 5.21 11.55
CA GLN A 60 -15.21 5.44 10.44
C GLN A 60 -14.78 4.13 9.75
N LEU A 61 -14.87 2.98 10.44
CA LEU A 61 -14.69 1.63 9.91
C LEU A 61 -15.88 0.78 10.36
N ALA A 62 -16.24 -0.33 9.71
CA ALA A 62 -17.29 -1.23 10.21
C ALA A 62 -16.81 -2.11 11.40
N VAL A 63 -15.99 -1.55 12.30
CA VAL A 63 -15.39 -2.27 13.42
C VAL A 63 -16.49 -2.80 14.35
N GLY A 64 -16.45 -4.11 14.63
CA GLY A 64 -17.46 -4.83 15.39
C GLY A 64 -18.60 -5.42 14.55
N GLN A 65 -18.67 -5.09 13.26
CA GLN A 65 -19.57 -5.73 12.29
C GLN A 65 -18.83 -6.73 11.39
N VAL A 66 -17.50 -6.60 11.31
CA VAL A 66 -16.61 -7.50 10.58
C VAL A 66 -16.13 -8.67 11.47
N PRO A 67 -15.89 -9.86 10.90
CA PRO A 67 -15.26 -10.97 11.63
C PRO A 67 -13.78 -10.65 11.93
N THR A 68 -13.16 -11.44 12.81
CA THR A 68 -11.71 -11.38 13.05
C THR A 68 -10.93 -11.51 11.76
N GLY A 69 -9.96 -10.60 11.55
CA GLY A 69 -9.20 -10.49 10.30
C GLY A 69 -9.86 -9.63 9.23
N GLY A 70 -11.05 -9.07 9.47
CA GLY A 70 -11.63 -7.99 8.65
C GLY A 70 -11.17 -6.60 9.08
N GLY A 71 -11.85 -5.55 8.66
CA GLY A 71 -11.53 -4.17 9.06
C GLY A 71 -10.41 -3.56 8.22
N ALA A 72 -9.59 -2.68 8.81
CA ALA A 72 -8.58 -1.92 8.06
C ALA A 72 -7.38 -2.79 7.62
N TRP A 73 -7.43 -3.30 6.38
CA TRP A 73 -6.31 -3.98 5.69
C TRP A 73 -5.24 -2.97 5.25
N ALA A 74 -4.35 -3.33 4.32
CA ALA A 74 -3.18 -2.55 3.95
C ALA A 74 -3.55 -1.10 3.56
N PRO A 75 -3.12 -0.10 4.35
CA PRO A 75 -3.35 1.30 4.01
C PRO A 75 -2.23 1.81 3.10
N THR A 76 -2.57 2.80 2.28
CA THR A 76 -1.59 3.62 1.56
C THR A 76 -1.68 5.05 2.08
N ILE A 77 -0.55 5.60 2.54
CA ILE A 77 -0.42 7.03 2.86
C ILE A 77 0.29 7.78 1.73
N ARG A 78 -0.28 8.90 1.30
CA ARG A 78 0.26 9.82 0.30
C ARG A 78 0.11 11.26 0.77
N HIS A 79 0.87 12.17 0.16
CA HIS A 79 0.76 13.60 0.41
C HIS A 79 0.70 14.32 -0.93
N HIS A 80 -0.39 15.05 -1.16
CA HIS A 80 -0.67 15.74 -2.40
C HIS A 80 -1.50 17.00 -2.10
N ASP A 81 -1.14 18.12 -2.74
CA ASP A 81 -1.82 19.41 -2.59
C ASP A 81 -2.06 19.86 -1.14
N GLY A 82 -1.04 19.66 -0.29
CA GLY A 82 -1.05 20.09 1.12
C GLY A 82 -1.91 19.23 2.04
N LEU A 83 -2.43 18.10 1.55
CA LEU A 83 -3.18 17.13 2.33
C LEU A 83 -2.47 15.79 2.37
N PHE A 84 -2.56 15.14 3.54
CA PHE A 84 -2.33 13.72 3.66
C PHE A 84 -3.58 12.98 3.22
N TRP A 85 -3.37 11.94 2.42
CA TRP A 85 -4.38 11.03 1.93
C TRP A 85 -4.06 9.65 2.47
N VAL A 86 -5.05 8.98 3.06
CA VAL A 86 -4.97 7.56 3.39
C VAL A 86 -6.06 6.82 2.65
N ALA A 87 -5.65 5.92 1.75
CA ALA A 87 -6.53 4.95 1.12
C ALA A 87 -6.42 3.63 1.87
N VAL A 88 -7.53 2.97 2.15
CA VAL A 88 -7.55 1.70 2.90
C VAL A 88 -8.79 0.90 2.54
N THR A 89 -8.71 -0.43 2.58
CA THR A 89 -9.89 -1.27 2.49
C THR A 89 -10.39 -1.63 3.88
N ASP A 90 -11.62 -1.26 4.18
CA ASP A 90 -12.40 -1.80 5.31
C ASP A 90 -12.98 -3.16 4.90
N ALA A 91 -12.14 -4.18 5.00
CA ALA A 91 -12.36 -5.51 4.47
C ALA A 91 -13.52 -6.22 5.18
N LEU A 92 -14.37 -6.85 4.37
CA LEU A 92 -15.64 -7.45 4.80
C LEU A 92 -16.60 -6.43 5.47
N GLY A 93 -16.29 -5.14 5.35
CA GLY A 93 -17.02 -4.01 5.93
C GLY A 93 -17.49 -3.06 4.83
N ARG A 94 -17.12 -1.78 4.94
CA ARG A 94 -17.57 -0.70 4.05
C ARG A 94 -16.95 -0.73 2.64
N GLY A 95 -15.84 -1.45 2.45
CA GLY A 95 -15.09 -1.46 1.18
C GLY A 95 -13.92 -0.46 1.17
N THR A 96 -13.56 0.06 0.00
CA THR A 96 -12.44 1.00 -0.17
C THR A 96 -12.80 2.38 0.35
N LEU A 97 -11.99 2.93 1.27
CA LEU A 97 -12.19 4.20 1.94
C LEU A 97 -11.03 5.18 1.66
N LEU A 98 -11.36 6.48 1.57
CA LEU A 98 -10.41 7.58 1.53
C LEU A 98 -10.56 8.50 2.75
N PHE A 99 -9.45 8.73 3.43
CA PHE A 99 -9.31 9.67 4.54
C PHE A 99 -8.38 10.81 4.14
N THR A 100 -8.66 12.01 4.66
CA THR A 100 -7.82 13.19 4.47
C THR A 100 -7.55 13.92 5.77
N ALA A 101 -6.36 14.52 5.88
CA ALA A 101 -6.01 15.44 6.95
C ALA A 101 -4.95 16.46 6.49
N PRO A 102 -4.97 17.70 6.98
CA PRO A 102 -3.88 18.65 6.76
C PRO A 102 -2.64 18.35 7.63
N ASP A 103 -2.83 17.62 8.73
CA ASP A 103 -1.79 17.21 9.67
C ASP A 103 -1.86 15.68 9.84
N PRO A 104 -0.73 14.95 9.78
CA PRO A 104 -0.73 13.49 9.89
C PRO A 104 -1.11 12.98 11.30
N ALA A 105 -1.08 13.84 12.32
CA ALA A 105 -1.65 13.55 13.65
C ALA A 105 -3.18 13.75 13.70
N GLY A 106 -3.78 14.29 12.65
CA GLY A 106 -5.21 14.58 12.52
C GLY A 106 -5.56 16.05 12.84
N PRO A 107 -6.86 16.39 12.86
CA PRO A 107 -7.99 15.46 12.71
C PRO A 107 -8.12 14.93 11.28
N TRP A 108 -8.45 13.65 11.17
CA TRP A 108 -8.76 12.98 9.90
C TRP A 108 -10.26 13.07 9.60
N SER A 109 -10.59 13.07 8.31
CA SER A 109 -11.99 12.99 7.83
C SER A 109 -12.67 11.66 8.22
N ASP A 110 -13.95 11.51 7.89
CA ASP A 110 -14.76 10.38 8.36
C ASP A 110 -14.58 9.09 7.52
N GLY A 111 -13.77 9.13 6.46
CA GLY A 111 -13.58 8.01 5.54
C GLY A 111 -14.71 7.93 4.51
N ALA A 112 -14.47 8.46 3.32
CA ALA A 112 -15.42 8.39 2.21
C ALA A 112 -15.28 7.06 1.46
N VAL A 113 -16.39 6.37 1.18
CA VAL A 113 -16.39 5.14 0.37
C VAL A 113 -16.15 5.50 -1.09
N VAL A 114 -15.22 4.82 -1.75
CA VAL A 114 -14.93 5.06 -3.16
C VAL A 114 -15.94 4.33 -4.04
N GLU A 115 -16.84 5.08 -4.68
CA GLU A 115 -17.81 4.53 -5.63
C GLU A 115 -17.10 3.98 -6.88
N GLY A 116 -17.49 2.78 -7.33
CA GLY A 116 -16.97 2.15 -8.55
C GLY A 116 -15.62 1.46 -8.40
N VAL A 117 -15.18 1.21 -7.17
CA VAL A 117 -13.97 0.44 -6.85
C VAL A 117 -14.35 -0.72 -5.95
N ASP A 118 -13.89 -1.91 -6.31
CA ASP A 118 -14.08 -3.13 -5.51
C ASP A 118 -12.80 -3.96 -5.56
N GLY A 119 -12.17 -4.14 -4.39
CA GLY A 119 -10.85 -4.74 -4.26
C GLY A 119 -10.16 -4.34 -2.96
N ILE A 120 -8.89 -4.71 -2.86
CA ILE A 120 -8.05 -4.53 -1.67
C ILE A 120 -6.77 -3.75 -2.00
N ASP A 121 -6.06 -3.33 -0.96
CA ASP A 121 -4.75 -2.67 -1.02
C ASP A 121 -4.71 -1.45 -1.97
N PRO A 122 -5.59 -0.45 -1.77
CA PRO A 122 -5.68 0.69 -2.67
C PRO A 122 -4.44 1.59 -2.54
N ASP A 123 -3.92 2.02 -3.68
CA ASP A 123 -2.85 3.00 -3.80
C ASP A 123 -3.27 4.20 -4.63
N LEU A 124 -2.91 5.39 -4.17
CA LEU A 124 -3.12 6.63 -4.88
C LEU A 124 -1.82 7.11 -5.52
N ALA A 125 -1.92 7.49 -6.79
CA ALA A 125 -0.84 8.15 -7.52
C ALA A 125 -1.40 9.29 -8.37
N TRP A 126 -0.66 10.41 -8.42
CA TRP A 126 -1.02 11.55 -9.25
C TRP A 126 -0.02 11.71 -10.38
N ASP A 127 -0.52 11.88 -11.60
CA ASP A 127 0.30 12.29 -12.73
C ASP A 127 0.53 13.81 -12.72
N ALA A 128 1.44 14.29 -13.56
CA ALA A 128 1.86 15.69 -13.61
C ALA A 128 0.74 16.67 -14.00
N ASP A 129 -0.32 16.19 -14.64
CA ASP A 129 -1.50 16.99 -15.01
C ASP A 129 -2.56 17.06 -13.89
N GLY A 130 -2.30 16.44 -12.73
CA GLY A 130 -3.22 16.37 -11.60
C GLY A 130 -4.20 15.19 -11.66
N THR A 131 -4.16 14.36 -12.71
CA THR A 131 -4.99 13.15 -12.78
C THR A 131 -4.63 12.20 -11.65
N CYS A 132 -5.64 11.83 -10.85
CA CYS A 132 -5.51 10.86 -9.77
C CYS A 132 -5.88 9.45 -10.26
N TYR A 133 -4.97 8.52 -10.05
CA TYR A 133 -5.14 7.09 -10.32
C TYR A 133 -5.25 6.35 -8.99
N LEU A 134 -6.25 5.49 -8.88
CA LEU A 134 -6.37 4.50 -7.81
C LEU A 134 -6.04 3.12 -8.39
N THR A 135 -4.98 2.50 -7.89
CA THR A 135 -4.53 1.15 -8.29
C THR A 135 -4.75 0.20 -7.14
N TYR A 136 -5.30 -0.99 -7.38
CA TYR A 136 -5.71 -1.90 -6.31
C TYR A 136 -5.63 -3.37 -6.78
N SER A 137 -5.62 -4.27 -5.82
CA SER A 137 -5.74 -5.71 -6.05
C SER A 137 -7.21 -6.08 -6.17
N ALA A 138 -7.60 -6.65 -7.31
CA ALA A 138 -8.99 -7.00 -7.63
C ALA A 138 -9.44 -8.29 -6.91
N LEU A 139 -9.15 -8.42 -5.61
CA LEU A 139 -9.68 -9.47 -4.75
C LEU A 139 -11.06 -9.06 -4.24
N ARG A 140 -12.09 -9.80 -4.66
CA ARG A 140 -13.48 -9.51 -4.34
C ARG A 140 -13.82 -10.01 -2.94
N LEU A 141 -14.17 -9.11 -2.03
CA LEU A 141 -14.50 -9.46 -0.64
C LEU A 141 -16.02 -9.53 -0.37
N SER A 142 -16.85 -9.25 -1.37
CA SER A 142 -18.31 -9.25 -1.24
C SER A 142 -18.99 -9.58 -2.56
N GLY A 143 -20.32 -9.78 -2.51
CA GLY A 143 -21.14 -10.08 -3.68
C GLY A 143 -20.95 -11.47 -4.27
N ASP A 144 -21.53 -11.71 -5.45
CA ASP A 144 -21.58 -13.03 -6.09
C ASP A 144 -20.21 -13.56 -6.52
N ASN A 145 -19.24 -12.67 -6.72
CA ASN A 145 -17.87 -12.99 -7.13
C ASN A 145 -16.89 -13.06 -5.94
N MET A 146 -17.38 -13.11 -4.70
CA MET A 146 -16.52 -13.15 -3.52
C MET A 146 -15.46 -14.27 -3.62
N GLY A 147 -14.19 -13.91 -3.42
CA GLY A 147 -13.04 -14.81 -3.55
C GLY A 147 -12.40 -14.84 -4.94
N ALA A 148 -13.02 -14.24 -5.97
CA ALA A 148 -12.36 -14.03 -7.25
C ALA A 148 -11.19 -13.04 -7.11
N HIS A 149 -10.11 -13.29 -7.84
CA HIS A 149 -8.92 -12.43 -7.86
C HIS A 149 -8.46 -12.19 -9.29
N ASP A 150 -8.73 -10.99 -9.81
CA ASP A 150 -8.49 -10.62 -11.22
C ASP A 150 -7.16 -9.88 -11.44
N GLY A 151 -6.22 -10.01 -10.48
CA GLY A 151 -4.92 -9.36 -10.53
C GLY A 151 -4.95 -7.90 -10.08
N ILE A 152 -4.10 -7.07 -10.68
CA ILE A 152 -4.06 -5.63 -10.39
C ILE A 152 -4.92 -4.87 -11.38
N GLU A 153 -5.81 -4.04 -10.86
CA GLU A 153 -6.66 -3.11 -11.60
C GLU A 153 -6.30 -1.66 -11.27
N GLN A 154 -6.66 -0.75 -12.17
CA GLN A 154 -6.52 0.69 -11.96
C GLN A 154 -7.72 1.42 -12.51
N VAL A 155 -8.07 2.54 -11.88
CA VAL A 155 -9.11 3.44 -12.34
C VAL A 155 -8.72 4.89 -12.07
N ARG A 156 -9.08 5.81 -12.98
CA ARG A 156 -9.02 7.24 -12.67
C ARG A 156 -10.15 7.61 -11.70
N ILE A 157 -9.83 8.40 -10.69
CA ILE A 157 -10.81 8.81 -9.68
C ILE A 157 -10.87 10.33 -9.53
N ASP A 158 -12.01 10.83 -9.08
CA ASP A 158 -12.08 12.08 -8.33
C ASP A 158 -11.92 11.72 -6.84
N PRO A 159 -10.76 12.04 -6.23
CA PRO A 159 -10.49 11.67 -4.85
C PRO A 159 -11.29 12.51 -3.84
N TYR A 160 -11.75 13.71 -4.22
CA TYR A 160 -12.57 14.56 -3.35
C TYR A 160 -14.03 14.11 -3.35
N ALA A 161 -14.53 13.64 -4.49
CA ALA A 161 -15.85 13.01 -4.59
C ALA A 161 -15.84 11.52 -4.18
N ALA A 162 -14.67 10.93 -3.95
CA ALA A 162 -14.46 9.50 -3.71
C ALA A 162 -15.18 8.64 -4.77
N LYS A 163 -14.86 8.87 -6.05
CA LYS A 163 -15.59 8.26 -7.15
C LYS A 163 -14.72 7.92 -8.36
N ALA A 164 -14.88 6.70 -8.88
CA ALA A 164 -14.35 6.30 -10.16
C ALA A 164 -14.95 7.13 -11.31
N LEU A 165 -14.09 7.59 -12.20
CA LEU A 165 -14.44 8.43 -13.36
C LEU A 165 -14.61 7.60 -14.64
N GLU A 166 -14.33 6.31 -14.57
CA GLU A 166 -14.33 5.38 -15.70
C GLU A 166 -14.41 3.94 -15.18
N GLU A 167 -14.53 2.99 -16.10
CA GLU A 167 -14.42 1.57 -15.78
C GLU A 167 -12.96 1.20 -15.43
N PRO A 168 -12.74 0.34 -14.42
CA PRO A 168 -11.43 -0.18 -14.11
C PRO A 168 -10.78 -0.92 -15.28
N ARG A 169 -9.46 -0.79 -15.39
CA ARG A 169 -8.64 -1.48 -16.39
C ARG A 169 -7.67 -2.44 -15.71
N SER A 170 -7.47 -3.61 -16.32
CA SER A 170 -6.41 -4.53 -15.89
C SER A 170 -5.04 -3.95 -16.19
N MET A 171 -4.12 -4.08 -15.24
CA MET A 171 -2.77 -3.48 -15.31
C MET A 171 -1.70 -4.54 -15.54
N TRP A 172 -1.35 -5.28 -14.50
CA TRP A 172 -0.28 -6.26 -14.51
C TRP A 172 -0.62 -7.43 -13.62
N SER A 173 -0.54 -8.64 -14.17
CA SER A 173 -0.80 -9.90 -13.44
C SER A 173 0.42 -10.42 -12.68
N GLY A 174 1.44 -9.56 -12.49
CA GLY A 174 2.67 -9.92 -11.80
C GLY A 174 3.61 -10.84 -12.57
N THR A 175 4.38 -11.64 -11.84
CA THR A 175 5.43 -12.52 -12.40
C THR A 175 4.97 -13.97 -12.56
N GLY A 176 3.73 -14.27 -12.17
CA GLY A 176 3.13 -15.61 -12.20
C GLY A 176 3.15 -16.33 -10.85
N LEU A 177 3.44 -15.61 -9.76
CA LEU A 177 3.21 -16.10 -8.40
C LEU A 177 1.72 -15.92 -8.01
N MET A 178 1.28 -16.58 -6.94
CA MET A 178 -0.11 -16.45 -6.47
C MET A 178 -0.34 -15.08 -5.83
N PHE A 179 -1.58 -14.62 -5.78
CA PHE A 179 -2.00 -13.41 -5.06
C PHE A 179 -1.18 -12.14 -5.36
N PRO A 180 -1.17 -11.65 -6.62
CA PRO A 180 -0.68 -10.30 -6.91
C PRO A 180 -1.50 -9.23 -6.19
N GLU A 181 -0.87 -8.54 -5.24
CA GLU A 181 -1.51 -7.60 -4.32
C GLU A 181 -0.59 -6.42 -3.98
N ALA A 182 -0.98 -5.56 -3.02
CA ALA A 182 -0.20 -4.41 -2.58
C ALA A 182 0.40 -3.55 -3.72
N PRO A 183 -0.40 -3.14 -4.73
CA PRO A 183 0.12 -2.35 -5.82
C PRO A 183 0.54 -0.98 -5.32
N HIS A 184 1.70 -0.52 -5.76
CA HIS A 184 2.12 0.86 -5.55
C HIS A 184 2.76 1.44 -6.80
N LEU A 185 2.27 2.61 -7.20
CA LEU A 185 2.72 3.34 -8.37
C LEU A 185 3.68 4.47 -7.99
N TYR A 186 4.84 4.52 -8.66
CA TYR A 186 5.82 5.58 -8.44
C TYR A 186 6.41 6.08 -9.75
N GLN A 187 6.52 7.41 -9.88
CA GLN A 187 7.24 8.01 -10.98
C GLN A 187 8.71 8.26 -10.60
N ARG A 188 9.63 7.86 -11.48
CA ARG A 188 11.06 8.12 -11.34
C ARG A 188 11.78 8.13 -12.69
N ASP A 189 12.61 9.15 -12.91
CA ASP A 189 13.52 9.25 -14.05
C ASP A 189 12.82 9.03 -15.42
N GLY A 190 11.59 9.57 -15.56
CA GLY A 190 10.78 9.43 -16.78
C GLY A 190 10.16 8.04 -16.99
N TRP A 191 10.06 7.25 -15.92
CA TRP A 191 9.37 5.96 -15.87
C TRP A 191 8.34 5.94 -14.75
N TRP A 192 7.28 5.19 -14.97
CA TRP A 192 6.38 4.73 -13.93
C TRP A 192 6.78 3.33 -13.51
N TYR A 193 6.82 3.07 -12.21
CA TYR A 193 7.10 1.77 -11.62
C TYR A 193 5.83 1.29 -10.92
N LEU A 194 5.42 0.06 -11.23
CA LEU A 194 4.37 -0.65 -10.52
C LEU A 194 5.05 -1.73 -9.69
N MET A 195 5.08 -1.54 -8.38
CA MET A 195 5.51 -2.53 -7.40
C MET A 195 4.27 -3.28 -6.90
N ILE A 196 4.38 -4.58 -6.70
CA ILE A 196 3.34 -5.42 -6.12
C ILE A 196 3.98 -6.42 -5.15
N ALA A 197 3.20 -6.93 -4.21
CA ALA A 197 3.49 -8.18 -3.52
C ALA A 197 2.90 -9.36 -4.30
N GLU A 198 3.55 -10.52 -4.24
CA GLU A 198 3.00 -11.80 -4.72
C GLU A 198 3.50 -12.96 -3.84
N GLY A 199 2.95 -14.15 -4.03
CA GLY A 199 3.28 -15.37 -3.30
C GLY A 199 2.47 -15.59 -2.02
N GLY A 200 1.48 -14.73 -1.77
CA GLY A 200 0.70 -14.66 -0.52
C GLY A 200 1.53 -14.09 0.63
N THR A 201 0.89 -13.78 1.75
CA THR A 201 1.55 -13.17 2.93
C THR A 201 2.36 -14.16 3.76
N GLU A 202 2.37 -15.45 3.44
CA GLU A 202 3.12 -16.46 4.19
C GLU A 202 4.57 -16.65 3.68
N ARG A 203 5.09 -17.87 3.71
CA ARG A 203 6.51 -18.17 3.38
C ARG A 203 6.87 -17.97 1.90
N GLY A 204 5.86 -17.89 1.02
CA GLY A 204 6.02 -17.70 -0.42
C GLY A 204 6.16 -16.24 -0.84
N HIS A 205 5.98 -15.32 0.10
CA HIS A 205 5.89 -13.89 -0.12
C HIS A 205 7.13 -13.29 -0.82
N ALA A 206 6.87 -12.45 -1.82
CA ALA A 206 7.88 -11.82 -2.65
C ALA A 206 7.41 -10.45 -3.16
N VAL A 207 8.38 -9.64 -3.59
CA VAL A 207 8.13 -8.36 -4.27
C VAL A 207 8.46 -8.50 -5.72
N SER A 208 7.54 -8.01 -6.53
CA SER A 208 7.69 -7.92 -7.95
C SER A 208 7.57 -6.47 -8.37
N ILE A 209 8.39 -6.06 -9.35
CA ILE A 209 8.35 -4.69 -9.89
C ILE A 209 8.40 -4.73 -11.40
N ALA A 210 7.53 -3.94 -12.00
CA ALA A 210 7.47 -3.67 -13.42
C ALA A 210 7.59 -2.17 -13.66
N ARG A 211 7.90 -1.78 -14.90
CA ARG A 211 7.92 -0.36 -15.28
C ARG A 211 7.28 -0.11 -16.63
N GLY A 212 6.70 1.06 -16.79
CA GLY A 212 6.07 1.55 -18.00
C GLY A 212 6.39 3.03 -18.25
N ARG A 213 6.04 3.54 -19.43
CA ARG A 213 6.23 4.96 -19.76
C ARG A 213 5.09 5.86 -19.29
N ARG A 214 3.96 5.26 -18.91
CA ARG A 214 2.73 5.94 -18.54
C ARG A 214 2.18 5.32 -17.25
N PRO A 215 1.39 6.06 -16.45
CA PRO A 215 0.81 5.54 -15.21
C PRO A 215 -0.18 4.39 -15.46
N ASP A 216 -0.82 4.38 -16.64
CA ASP A 216 -1.76 3.35 -17.12
C ASP A 216 -1.06 2.21 -17.89
N GLY A 217 0.27 2.17 -17.86
CA GLY A 217 1.07 1.13 -18.50
C GLY A 217 1.22 1.29 -20.03
N PRO A 218 1.48 0.19 -20.77
CA PRO A 218 1.71 -1.16 -20.24
C PRO A 218 2.95 -1.22 -19.34
N PHE A 219 2.92 -2.12 -18.36
CA PHE A 219 4.01 -2.37 -17.43
C PHE A 219 4.80 -3.62 -17.82
N GLU A 220 6.12 -3.49 -17.96
CA GLU A 220 7.01 -4.60 -18.27
C GLU A 220 7.79 -5.02 -17.03
N GLY A 221 7.50 -6.23 -16.54
CA GLY A 221 8.25 -6.87 -15.45
C GLY A 221 9.64 -7.29 -15.90
N ARG A 222 10.63 -7.21 -14.99
CA ARG A 222 11.95 -7.78 -15.26
C ARG A 222 11.85 -9.31 -15.20
N ARG A 223 11.93 -10.00 -16.35
CA ARG A 223 12.14 -11.46 -16.38
C ARG A 223 13.44 -11.79 -15.62
N PRO A 224 13.48 -12.83 -14.76
CA PRO A 224 14.73 -13.26 -14.15
C PRO A 224 15.71 -13.65 -15.26
N THR A 225 16.76 -12.85 -15.44
CA THR A 225 17.84 -13.17 -16.38
C THR A 225 18.57 -14.40 -15.84
N ARG A 226 18.65 -15.47 -16.64
CA ARG A 226 19.37 -16.73 -16.35
C ARG A 226 20.90 -16.56 -16.20
N SER A 227 21.42 -15.35 -15.99
CA SER A 227 22.85 -15.05 -15.96
C SER A 227 23.42 -14.86 -14.55
N CYS A 228 22.73 -15.33 -13.51
CA CYS A 228 23.40 -15.51 -12.21
C CYS A 228 24.22 -16.81 -12.31
N PRO A 229 25.55 -16.80 -12.08
CA PRO A 229 26.34 -18.02 -12.07
C PRO A 229 25.74 -19.02 -11.07
N PRO A 230 25.76 -20.33 -11.35
CA PRO A 230 25.30 -21.35 -10.41
C PRO A 230 26.24 -21.35 -9.20
N GLY A 231 25.94 -20.50 -8.21
CA GLY A 231 26.82 -20.25 -7.07
C GLY A 231 26.43 -19.04 -6.22
N ALA A 232 25.78 -18.02 -6.80
CA ALA A 232 25.19 -16.92 -6.03
C ALA A 232 23.76 -17.29 -5.60
N ARG A 233 23.63 -18.34 -4.78
CA ARG A 233 22.45 -18.45 -3.91
C ARG A 233 22.55 -17.29 -2.94
N ALA A 234 21.72 -16.27 -3.10
CA ALA A 234 21.28 -15.53 -1.93
C ALA A 234 20.70 -16.60 -1.01
N GLY A 235 21.41 -16.91 0.09
CA GLY A 235 20.89 -17.84 1.08
C GLY A 235 19.50 -17.39 1.49
N PRO A 236 18.62 -18.32 1.92
CA PRO A 236 17.30 -17.94 2.39
C PRO A 236 17.48 -16.86 3.45
N SER A 237 16.95 -15.65 3.20
CA SER A 237 16.80 -14.68 4.27
C SER A 237 15.97 -15.38 5.34
N ARG A 238 16.54 -15.50 6.55
CA ARG A 238 15.96 -16.24 7.68
C ARG A 238 14.68 -15.61 8.27
N THR A 239 14.03 -14.73 7.54
CA THR A 239 12.79 -14.05 7.91
C THR A 239 11.75 -14.27 6.80
N PRO A 240 10.79 -15.20 6.96
CA PRO A 240 9.67 -15.35 6.03
C PRO A 240 8.76 -14.11 6.06
N ALA A 241 8.94 -13.13 5.18
CA ALA A 241 8.24 -11.84 5.25
C ALA A 241 6.73 -11.94 4.95
N THR A 242 5.89 -11.29 5.75
CA THR A 242 4.58 -10.75 5.36
C THR A 242 4.85 -9.29 4.95
N ALA A 243 4.79 -8.87 3.69
CA ALA A 243 5.19 -7.48 3.37
C ALA A 243 4.49 -6.80 2.18
N THR A 244 3.74 -5.75 2.48
CA THR A 244 3.58 -4.64 1.54
C THR A 244 4.88 -3.85 1.49
N TRP A 245 5.41 -3.59 0.28
CA TRP A 245 6.67 -2.86 0.09
C TRP A 245 6.46 -1.46 -0.45
N CYS A 246 6.89 -0.44 0.31
CA CYS A 246 6.74 0.96 -0.09
C CYS A 246 8.13 1.62 -0.29
N PRO A 247 8.58 1.88 -1.54
CA PRO A 247 9.82 2.61 -1.81
C PRO A 247 9.69 4.10 -1.49
N LEU A 248 10.78 4.69 -0.99
CA LEU A 248 10.84 6.10 -0.65
C LEU A 248 12.21 6.70 -0.94
N ARG A 249 12.23 7.97 -1.37
CA ARG A 249 13.44 8.75 -1.56
C ARG A 249 13.80 9.55 -0.31
N THR A 250 14.98 9.30 0.24
CA THR A 250 15.50 10.00 1.42
C THR A 250 15.89 11.46 1.13
N VAL A 251 16.07 12.29 2.18
CA VAL A 251 16.60 13.66 2.05
C VAL A 251 17.95 13.67 1.34
N SER A 252 18.79 12.67 1.62
CA SER A 252 20.10 12.46 0.97
C SER A 252 20.02 11.90 -0.46
N GLY A 253 18.81 11.73 -1.01
CA GLY A 253 18.59 11.23 -2.37
C GLY A 253 18.76 9.71 -2.54
N ARG A 254 18.96 8.96 -1.45
CA ARG A 254 19.00 7.49 -1.46
C ARG A 254 17.59 6.92 -1.53
N TRP A 255 17.46 5.68 -1.97
CA TRP A 255 16.19 4.95 -1.96
C TRP A 255 16.21 3.88 -0.88
N CYS A 256 15.12 3.81 -0.12
CA CYS A 256 14.86 2.77 0.88
C CYS A 256 13.54 2.09 0.55
N CYS A 257 13.37 0.87 1.04
CA CYS A 257 12.12 0.13 0.90
C CYS A 257 11.75 -0.47 2.26
N TRP A 258 10.48 -0.37 2.61
CA TRP A 258 9.93 -0.82 3.89
C TRP A 258 9.18 -2.12 3.70
N ALA A 259 9.30 -3.04 4.66
CA ALA A 259 8.69 -4.36 4.62
C ALA A 259 8.51 -4.87 6.05
N CYS A 260 7.47 -5.68 6.29
CA CYS A 260 7.32 -6.36 7.58
C CYS A 260 8.05 -7.70 7.62
N ALA A 261 8.63 -7.98 8.78
CA ALA A 261 9.19 -9.28 9.11
C ALA A 261 8.11 -10.10 9.85
N PRO A 262 8.12 -11.44 9.73
CA PRO A 262 7.17 -12.28 10.43
C PRO A 262 7.41 -12.25 11.93
N TRP A 263 6.34 -12.58 12.63
CA TRP A 263 6.32 -12.93 14.04
C TRP A 263 7.20 -14.17 14.29
N GLY A 264 8.18 -14.03 15.18
CA GLY A 264 9.03 -15.12 15.68
C GLY A 264 8.42 -15.82 16.88
#